data_AF-A0A358WD64-F1
#
_entry.id   AF-A0A358WD64-F1
#
_cell.length_a   1.000
_cell.length_b   1.000
_cell.length_c   1.000
_cell.angle_alpha   90.00
_cell.angle_beta   90.00
_cell.angle_gamma   90.00
#
_symmetry.space_group_name_H-M   'P 1'
#
loop_
_entity.id
_entity.type
_entity.pdbx_description
1 polymer ?
#
loop_
_entity_poly.entity_id
_entity_poly.type
_entity_poly.pdbx_seq_one_letter_code
_entity_poly.pdbx_strand_id
1 'polypeptide(L)'
;MDIQEEIMPALDINQNGGGDELSAFYGAKEISKLGLFSIKFENLVKESCSEEELQEYISWSKENDNPVDNKNRPYNINEMPNLPNVVKKYSLDHDKVAEILKDLQKYYTELSSESENAEYADMIYTDEEIEAIASGDVEKCFNLFTYNTAILKNDLIYTPAYIYNNTMDKLEEAGITAEEIAARTEIYGSFSLTDEQMTALQNKMLKYVALQAEKVNFSGTYEIPATATFSVPEKIGNATFVKQA
;
A
#
# COMPACT_ATOMS: atom_id res chain seq x y z
N MET A 1 7.27 24.27 19.04
CA MET A 1 6.36 25.10 18.21
C MET A 1 4.95 24.62 18.55
N ASP A 2 3.89 25.45 18.52
CA ASP A 2 2.54 24.94 18.79
C ASP A 2 1.97 24.30 17.52
N ILE A 3 2.30 23.01 17.30
CA ILE A 3 1.86 22.25 16.13
C ILE A 3 0.56 21.54 16.49
N GLN A 4 -0.55 22.05 15.98
CA GLN A 4 -1.87 21.45 16.16
C GLN A 4 -2.22 20.51 15.00
N GLU A 5 -2.96 19.44 15.30
CA GLU A 5 -3.48 18.48 14.31
C GLU A 5 -4.24 19.19 13.19
N GLU A 6 -4.08 18.70 11.96
CA GLU A 6 -4.84 19.22 10.82
C GLU A 6 -6.28 18.69 10.87
N ILE A 7 -7.26 19.56 10.67
CA ILE A 7 -8.65 19.13 10.48
C ILE A 7 -8.79 18.63 9.05
N MET A 8 -8.94 17.32 8.90
CA MET A 8 -9.00 16.68 7.59
C MET A 8 -10.38 16.84 6.95
N PRO A 9 -10.49 17.39 5.73
CA PRO A 9 -11.73 17.36 4.96
C PRO A 9 -12.19 15.91 4.73
N ALA A 10 -13.50 15.67 4.70
CA ALA A 10 -14.01 14.33 4.46
C ALA A 10 -13.64 13.83 3.05
N LEU A 11 -13.30 12.55 2.95
CA LEU A 11 -13.18 11.85 1.68
C LEU A 11 -14.53 11.27 1.28
N ASP A 12 -14.98 11.57 0.07
CA ASP A 12 -16.07 10.83 -0.58
C ASP A 12 -15.44 9.79 -1.50
N ILE A 13 -15.80 8.52 -1.29
CA ILE A 13 -15.20 7.37 -2.01
C ILE A 13 -15.51 7.43 -3.50
N ASN A 14 -16.55 8.18 -3.90
CA ASN A 14 -16.93 8.37 -5.30
C ASN A 14 -16.21 9.54 -5.99
N GLN A 15 -15.32 10.26 -5.30
CA GLN A 15 -14.67 11.43 -5.88
C GLN A 15 -13.44 11.05 -6.73
N ASN A 16 -13.63 11.25 -8.04
CA ASN A 16 -12.66 11.70 -9.05
C ASN A 16 -11.47 10.81 -9.47
N GLY A 17 -11.34 9.58 -8.96
CA GLY A 17 -10.31 8.64 -9.42
C GLY A 17 -10.82 7.54 -10.37
N GLY A 18 -9.97 7.11 -11.30
CA GLY A 18 -10.13 5.83 -11.99
C GLY A 18 -9.89 4.63 -11.04
N GLY A 19 -10.15 3.40 -11.50
CA GLY A 19 -9.99 2.20 -10.67
C GLY A 19 -8.59 2.05 -10.07
N ASP A 20 -7.55 2.41 -10.82
CA ASP A 20 -6.15 2.30 -10.38
C ASP A 20 -5.76 3.36 -9.34
N GLU A 21 -6.30 4.57 -9.46
CA GLU A 21 -6.03 5.65 -8.49
C GLU A 21 -6.71 5.36 -7.15
N LEU A 22 -7.95 4.86 -7.18
CA LEU A 22 -8.63 4.38 -5.98
C LEU A 22 -7.87 3.22 -5.34
N SER A 23 -7.36 2.30 -6.16
CA SER A 23 -6.54 1.17 -5.68
C SER A 23 -5.22 1.61 -5.06
N ALA A 24 -4.59 2.69 -5.56
CA ALA A 24 -3.34 3.20 -5.01
C ALA A 24 -3.54 4.01 -3.71
N PHE A 25 -4.66 4.73 -3.58
CA PHE A 25 -4.94 5.55 -2.40
C PHE A 25 -5.55 4.75 -1.25
N TYR A 26 -6.52 3.87 -1.54
CA TYR A 26 -7.21 3.03 -0.56
C TYR A 26 -6.60 1.63 -0.41
N GLY A 27 -5.76 1.19 -1.35
CA GLY A 27 -5.06 -0.08 -1.35
C GLY A 27 -3.55 0.07 -1.32
N ALA A 28 -2.86 -1.03 -1.59
CA ALA A 28 -1.42 -1.07 -1.80
C ALA A 28 -1.15 -1.58 -3.21
N LYS A 29 -0.92 -0.64 -4.14
CA LYS A 29 -0.79 -0.92 -5.58
C LYS A 29 0.35 -1.89 -5.87
N GLU A 30 1.43 -1.82 -5.10
CA GLU A 30 2.65 -2.59 -5.28
C GLU A 30 2.44 -4.09 -5.12
N ILE A 31 1.46 -4.50 -4.31
CA ILE A 31 1.11 -5.90 -4.08
C ILE A 31 -0.13 -6.34 -4.86
N SER A 32 -0.64 -5.51 -5.78
CA SER A 32 -1.86 -5.81 -6.55
C SER A 32 -1.81 -7.16 -7.25
N LYS A 33 -0.64 -7.57 -7.77
CA LYS A 33 -0.46 -8.90 -8.37
C LYS A 33 -0.74 -10.06 -7.40
N LEU A 34 -0.55 -9.89 -6.10
CA LEU A 34 -0.88 -10.91 -5.10
C LEU A 34 -2.39 -11.16 -4.95
N GLY A 35 -3.23 -10.26 -5.48
CA GLY A 35 -4.68 -10.44 -5.57
C GLY A 35 -5.14 -11.07 -6.90
N LEU A 36 -4.23 -11.41 -7.82
CA LEU A 36 -4.60 -11.94 -9.13
C LEU A 36 -4.86 -13.45 -9.09
N PHE A 37 -6.12 -13.82 -8.87
CA PHE A 37 -6.58 -15.20 -8.98
C PHE A 37 -6.93 -15.53 -10.43
N SER A 38 -6.03 -16.24 -11.12
CA SER A 38 -6.35 -16.79 -12.44
C SER A 38 -7.35 -17.94 -12.32
N ILE A 39 -8.08 -18.24 -13.40
CA ILE A 39 -8.99 -19.40 -13.47
C ILE A 39 -8.25 -20.70 -13.13
N LYS A 40 -6.98 -20.84 -13.53
CA LYS A 40 -6.16 -22.01 -13.19
C LYS A 40 -5.97 -22.13 -11.68
N PHE A 41 -5.70 -21.01 -11.01
CA PHE A 41 -5.53 -20.97 -9.56
C PHE A 41 -6.85 -21.23 -8.82
N GLU A 42 -7.96 -20.64 -9.28
CA GLU A 42 -9.29 -20.92 -8.71
C GLU A 42 -9.66 -22.41 -8.81
N ASN A 43 -9.37 -23.05 -9.95
CA ASN A 43 -9.60 -24.48 -10.12
C ASN A 43 -8.72 -25.30 -9.18
N LEU A 44 -7.46 -24.91 -8.97
CA LEU A 44 -6.58 -25.56 -8.01
C LEU A 44 -7.14 -25.48 -6.58
N VAL A 45 -7.69 -24.33 -6.17
CA VAL A 45 -8.37 -24.19 -4.86
C VAL A 45 -9.57 -25.14 -4.79
N LYS A 46 -10.45 -25.13 -5.79
CA LYS A 46 -11.65 -26.00 -5.85
C LYS A 46 -11.31 -27.50 -5.80
N GLU A 47 -10.19 -27.90 -6.41
CA GLU A 47 -9.71 -29.28 -6.38
C GLU A 47 -9.08 -29.67 -5.03
N SER A 48 -8.63 -28.68 -4.26
CA SER A 48 -7.86 -28.89 -3.02
C SER A 48 -8.70 -28.75 -1.75
N CYS A 49 -9.93 -28.22 -1.85
CA CYS A 49 -10.79 -28.00 -0.69
C CYS A 49 -12.19 -28.60 -0.86
N SER A 50 -12.87 -28.81 0.26
CA SER A 50 -14.30 -29.14 0.29
C SER A 50 -15.16 -27.97 -0.19
N GLU A 51 -16.43 -28.23 -0.51
CA GLU A 51 -17.39 -27.17 -0.84
C GLU A 51 -17.58 -26.18 0.32
N GLU A 52 -17.54 -26.66 1.57
CA GLU A 52 -17.66 -25.82 2.77
C GLU A 52 -16.50 -24.83 2.89
N GLU A 53 -15.26 -25.31 2.67
CA GLU A 53 -14.04 -24.51 2.66
C GLU A 53 -13.99 -23.52 1.48
N LEU A 54 -14.58 -23.87 0.34
CA LEU A 54 -14.72 -22.97 -0.81
C LEU A 54 -15.70 -21.84 -0.51
N GLN A 55 -16.84 -22.12 0.14
CA GLN A 55 -17.77 -21.08 0.57
C GLN A 55 -17.16 -20.17 1.64
N GLU A 56 -16.30 -20.70 2.51
CA GLU A 56 -15.50 -19.91 3.43
C GLU A 56 -14.56 -18.96 2.67
N TYR A 57 -13.83 -19.45 1.65
CA TYR A 57 -12.97 -18.60 0.80
C TYR A 57 -13.76 -17.45 0.17
N ILE A 58 -14.91 -17.76 -0.45
CA ILE A 58 -15.76 -16.76 -1.11
C ILE A 58 -16.24 -15.70 -0.11
N SER A 59 -16.58 -16.11 1.12
CA SER A 59 -17.02 -15.19 2.17
C SER A 59 -15.87 -14.31 2.65
N TRP A 60 -14.72 -14.92 2.92
CA TRP A 60 -13.49 -14.23 3.33
C TRP A 60 -13.02 -13.22 2.26
N SER A 61 -13.12 -13.57 0.99
CA SER A 61 -12.82 -12.68 -0.15
C SER A 61 -13.70 -11.44 -0.14
N LYS A 62 -15.02 -11.62 0.00
CA LYS A 62 -15.98 -10.50 0.01
C LYS A 62 -15.82 -9.58 1.22
N GLU A 63 -15.51 -10.13 2.39
CA GLU A 63 -15.31 -9.34 3.61
C GLU A 63 -14.08 -8.44 3.54
N ASN A 64 -13.05 -8.82 2.76
CA ASN A 64 -11.80 -8.08 2.64
C ASN A 64 -11.72 -7.18 1.39
N ASP A 65 -12.74 -7.20 0.52
CA ASP A 65 -12.84 -6.36 -0.68
C ASP A 65 -13.52 -5.00 -0.41
N ASN A 66 -13.57 -4.56 0.86
CA ASN A 66 -14.22 -3.32 1.24
C ASN A 66 -13.20 -2.17 1.42
N PRO A 67 -13.01 -1.28 0.43
CA PRO A 67 -12.07 -0.16 0.52
C PRO A 67 -12.41 0.84 1.64
N VAL A 68 -13.66 0.84 2.14
CA VAL A 68 -14.12 1.72 3.23
C VAL A 68 -13.39 1.42 4.54
N ASP A 69 -13.06 0.15 4.80
CA ASP A 69 -12.48 -0.28 6.08
C ASP A 69 -11.00 0.16 6.19
N ASN A 70 -10.35 0.33 5.05
CA ASN A 70 -8.91 0.55 4.95
C ASN A 70 -8.50 2.00 5.18
N LYS A 71 -9.48 2.91 5.22
CA LYS A 71 -9.25 4.31 5.62
C LYS A 71 -8.94 4.44 7.12
N ASN A 72 -9.40 3.50 7.94
CA ASN A 72 -9.29 3.57 9.41
C ASN A 72 -8.50 2.42 10.03
N ARG A 73 -8.27 1.34 9.27
CA ARG A 73 -7.57 0.13 9.73
C ARG A 73 -6.47 -0.23 8.74
N PRO A 74 -5.23 -0.49 9.20
CA PRO A 74 -4.19 -1.02 8.31
C PRO A 74 -4.52 -2.46 7.92
N TYR A 75 -4.08 -2.88 6.73
CA TYR A 75 -4.23 -4.27 6.31
C TYR A 75 -3.27 -5.16 7.09
N ASN A 76 -3.75 -6.27 7.63
CA ASN A 76 -2.88 -7.32 8.14
C ASN A 76 -2.55 -8.29 6.99
N ILE A 77 -1.26 -8.42 6.66
CA ILE A 77 -0.80 -9.26 5.55
C ILE A 77 -1.21 -10.72 5.72
N ASN A 78 -1.48 -11.18 6.95
CA ASN A 78 -1.91 -12.54 7.28
C ASN A 78 -3.44 -12.74 7.25
N GLU A 79 -4.22 -11.67 7.14
CA GLU A 79 -5.69 -11.72 7.15
C GLU A 79 -6.31 -11.52 5.77
N MET A 80 -5.52 -11.12 4.76
CA MET A 80 -6.01 -10.84 3.42
C MET A 80 -6.13 -12.12 2.57
N PRO A 81 -7.17 -12.25 1.72
CA PRO A 81 -7.36 -13.36 0.77
C PRO A 81 -6.43 -13.24 -0.44
N ASN A 82 -5.13 -13.09 -0.21
CA ASN A 82 -4.09 -13.00 -1.23
C ASN A 82 -3.48 -14.38 -1.54
N LEU A 83 -2.74 -14.49 -2.64
CA LEU A 83 -2.15 -15.74 -3.11
C LEU A 83 -1.37 -16.50 -2.01
N PRO A 84 -0.36 -15.94 -1.30
CA PRO A 84 0.39 -16.71 -0.31
C PRO A 84 -0.47 -17.17 0.87
N ASN A 85 -1.44 -16.38 1.33
CA ASN A 85 -2.35 -16.84 2.37
C ASN A 85 -3.28 -17.96 1.89
N VAL A 86 -3.77 -17.90 0.66
CA VAL A 86 -4.61 -18.96 0.09
C VAL A 86 -3.81 -20.25 -0.08
N VAL A 87 -2.57 -20.17 -0.59
CA VAL A 87 -1.65 -21.31 -0.66
C VAL A 87 -1.47 -21.94 0.72
N LYS A 88 -1.15 -21.12 1.73
CA LYS A 88 -0.93 -21.56 3.11
C LYS A 88 -2.19 -22.19 3.72
N LYS A 89 -3.34 -21.52 3.59
CA LYS A 89 -4.62 -21.92 4.22
C LYS A 89 -5.14 -23.25 3.69
N TYR A 90 -5.07 -23.45 2.37
CA TYR A 90 -5.56 -24.68 1.72
C TYR A 90 -4.44 -25.70 1.45
N SER A 91 -3.22 -25.44 1.92
CA SER A 91 -2.06 -26.31 1.72
C SER A 91 -1.90 -26.73 0.26
N LEU A 92 -1.98 -25.75 -0.65
CA LEU A 92 -1.90 -26.01 -2.09
C LEU A 92 -0.54 -26.59 -2.45
N ASP A 93 -0.53 -27.46 -3.45
CA ASP A 93 0.69 -28.11 -3.92
C ASP A 93 1.70 -27.10 -4.50
N HIS A 94 2.91 -27.10 -3.95
CA HIS A 94 3.98 -26.15 -4.29
C HIS A 94 4.32 -26.15 -5.78
N ASP A 95 4.51 -27.34 -6.37
CA ASP A 95 4.90 -27.49 -7.78
C ASP A 95 3.78 -26.98 -8.70
N LYS A 96 2.52 -27.30 -8.41
CA LYS A 96 1.37 -26.80 -9.19
C LYS A 96 1.21 -25.29 -9.10
N VAL A 97 1.40 -24.70 -7.92
CA VAL A 97 1.34 -23.25 -7.75
C VAL A 97 2.46 -22.59 -8.56
N ALA A 98 3.69 -23.10 -8.45
CA ALA A 98 4.83 -22.58 -9.18
C ALA A 98 4.65 -22.69 -10.72
N GLU A 99 4.06 -23.78 -11.21
CA GLU A 99 3.74 -23.95 -12.63
C GLU A 99 2.75 -22.88 -13.12
N ILE A 100 1.66 -22.66 -12.38
CA ILE A 100 0.65 -21.64 -12.72
C ILE A 100 1.27 -20.23 -12.74
N LEU A 101 2.10 -19.90 -11.76
CA LEU A 101 2.73 -18.59 -11.69
C LEU A 101 3.79 -18.38 -12.77
N LYS A 102 4.54 -19.42 -13.17
CA LYS A 102 5.46 -19.35 -14.33
C LYS A 102 4.73 -19.14 -15.64
N ASP A 103 3.58 -19.78 -15.82
CA ASP A 103 2.72 -19.53 -16.97
C ASP A 103 2.26 -18.06 -17.03
N LEU A 104 1.87 -17.49 -15.88
CA LEU A 104 1.49 -16.08 -15.77
C LEU A 104 2.67 -15.13 -15.99
N GLN A 105 3.83 -15.43 -15.41
CA GLN A 105 5.07 -14.69 -15.63
C GLN A 105 5.39 -14.61 -17.13
N LYS A 106 5.35 -15.75 -17.82
CA LYS A 106 5.56 -15.81 -19.28
C LYS A 106 4.52 -14.97 -20.03
N TYR A 107 3.25 -15.13 -19.71
CA TYR A 107 2.16 -14.39 -20.34
C TYR A 107 2.35 -12.86 -20.21
N TYR A 108 2.61 -12.35 -19.01
CA TYR A 108 2.82 -10.91 -18.80
C TYR A 108 4.15 -10.40 -19.37
N THR A 109 5.18 -11.25 -19.45
CA THR A 109 6.42 -10.89 -20.15
C THR A 109 6.19 -10.70 -21.65
N GLU A 110 5.44 -11.61 -22.28
CA GLU A 110 5.08 -11.50 -23.69
C GLU A 110 4.18 -10.27 -23.92
N LEU A 111 3.15 -10.08 -23.07
CA LEU A 111 2.21 -8.97 -23.17
C LEU A 111 2.91 -7.60 -23.00
N SER A 112 3.75 -7.44 -21.98
CA SER A 112 4.43 -6.16 -21.72
C SER A 112 5.52 -5.80 -22.73
N SER A 113 5.97 -6.75 -23.55
CA SER A 113 6.91 -6.49 -24.64
C SER A 113 6.30 -5.71 -25.80
N GLU A 114 4.97 -5.65 -25.86
CA GLU A 114 4.22 -4.80 -26.78
C GLU A 114 4.13 -3.38 -26.20
N SER A 115 4.57 -2.36 -26.94
CA SER A 115 4.76 -1.00 -26.40
C SER A 115 3.50 -0.35 -25.83
N GLU A 116 2.32 -0.78 -26.27
CA GLU A 116 1.03 -0.30 -25.76
C GLU A 116 0.63 -0.94 -24.41
N ASN A 117 1.32 -2.02 -24.01
CA ASN A 117 1.01 -2.86 -22.86
C ASN A 117 2.10 -2.79 -21.78
N ALA A 118 2.99 -1.79 -21.83
CA ALA A 118 4.09 -1.62 -20.88
C ALA A 118 3.62 -1.53 -19.41
N GLU A 119 2.38 -1.10 -19.17
CA GLU A 119 1.76 -1.05 -17.83
C GLU A 119 1.63 -2.42 -17.14
N TYR A 120 1.63 -3.52 -17.91
CA TYR A 120 1.57 -4.87 -17.36
C TYR A 120 2.91 -5.39 -16.85
N ALA A 121 4.01 -4.63 -16.99
CA ALA A 121 5.31 -5.02 -16.46
C ALA A 121 5.28 -5.27 -14.94
N ASP A 122 4.47 -4.49 -14.20
CA ASP A 122 4.29 -4.64 -12.75
C ASP A 122 3.59 -5.96 -12.36
N MET A 123 2.94 -6.64 -13.33
CA MET A 123 2.25 -7.92 -13.13
C MET A 123 3.17 -9.14 -13.34
N ILE A 124 4.41 -8.92 -13.78
CA ILE A 124 5.39 -10.01 -13.97
C ILE A 124 5.90 -10.46 -12.60
N TYR A 125 5.77 -11.75 -12.33
CA TYR A 125 6.36 -12.37 -11.14
C TYR A 125 7.86 -12.60 -11.32
N THR A 126 8.66 -12.34 -10.29
CA THR A 126 10.05 -12.80 -10.24
C THR A 126 10.12 -14.24 -9.76
N ASP A 127 11.20 -14.96 -10.05
CA ASP A 127 11.37 -16.34 -9.57
C ASP A 127 11.36 -16.44 -8.03
N GLU A 128 11.88 -15.41 -7.35
CA GLU A 128 11.86 -15.33 -5.89
C GLU A 128 10.45 -15.12 -5.33
N GLU A 129 9.64 -14.28 -5.99
CA GLU A 129 8.22 -14.10 -5.64
C GLU A 129 7.43 -15.38 -5.88
N ILE A 130 7.65 -16.07 -7.00
CA ILE A 130 6.99 -17.36 -7.30
C ILE A 130 7.26 -18.35 -6.19
N GLU A 131 8.52 -18.51 -5.77
CA GLU A 131 8.90 -19.41 -4.70
C GLU A 131 8.28 -19.02 -3.35
N ALA A 132 8.31 -17.73 -3.01
CA ALA A 132 7.70 -17.24 -1.77
C ALA A 132 6.18 -17.49 -1.74
N ILE A 133 5.48 -17.21 -2.84
CA ILE A 133 4.03 -17.46 -2.95
C ILE A 133 3.74 -18.97 -2.86
N ALA A 134 4.45 -19.78 -3.64
CA ALA A 134 4.20 -21.22 -3.73
C ALA A 134 4.52 -21.94 -2.41
N SER A 135 5.45 -21.44 -1.61
CA SER A 135 5.75 -21.98 -0.27
C SER A 135 4.74 -21.58 0.81
N GLY A 136 3.82 -20.64 0.51
CA GLY A 136 2.90 -20.07 1.50
C GLY A 136 3.60 -19.22 2.57
N ASP A 137 4.85 -18.78 2.32
CA ASP A 137 5.60 -17.91 3.22
C ASP A 137 5.18 -16.45 3.01
N VAL A 138 4.17 -16.04 3.76
CA VAL A 138 3.51 -14.73 3.67
C VAL A 138 4.50 -13.60 3.95
N GLU A 139 5.26 -13.69 5.05
CA GLU A 139 6.19 -12.63 5.46
C GLU A 139 7.30 -12.48 4.42
N LYS A 140 7.91 -13.59 3.97
CA LYS A 140 8.91 -13.56 2.91
C LYS A 140 8.36 -12.95 1.63
N CYS A 141 7.14 -13.33 1.23
CA CYS A 141 6.50 -12.82 0.02
C CYS A 141 6.35 -11.30 0.07
N PHE A 142 5.79 -10.75 1.14
CA PHE A 142 5.56 -9.30 1.27
C PHE A 142 6.86 -8.50 1.40
N ASN A 143 7.91 -9.08 1.99
CA ASN A 143 9.22 -8.44 2.09
C ASN A 143 10.00 -8.37 0.76
N LEU A 144 9.54 -9.04 -0.31
CA LEU A 144 10.14 -8.92 -1.65
C LEU A 144 9.70 -7.64 -2.38
N PHE A 145 8.62 -7.00 -1.93
CA PHE A 145 8.07 -5.82 -2.59
C PHE A 145 8.70 -4.53 -2.08
N THR A 146 8.87 -3.56 -2.98
CA THR A 146 9.21 -2.19 -2.62
C THR A 146 7.93 -1.37 -2.52
N TYR A 147 7.62 -0.86 -1.33
CA TYR A 147 6.43 -0.05 -1.08
C TYR A 147 6.73 1.44 -1.25
N ASN A 148 6.19 2.03 -2.31
CA ASN A 148 6.39 3.43 -2.68
C ASN A 148 5.25 4.32 -2.19
N THR A 149 4.00 3.85 -2.20
CA THR A 149 2.81 4.55 -1.73
C THR A 149 2.44 4.12 -0.31
N ALA A 150 2.30 2.83 -0.07
CA ALA A 150 1.96 2.29 1.26
C ALA A 150 3.20 2.20 2.16
N ILE A 151 3.00 1.97 3.46
CA ILE A 151 4.06 1.71 4.44
C ILE A 151 3.81 0.34 5.06
N LEU A 152 4.78 -0.58 4.95
CA LEU A 152 4.76 -1.86 5.66
C LEU A 152 5.49 -1.70 7.00
N LYS A 153 4.81 -2.02 8.11
CA LYS A 153 5.42 -2.14 9.45
C LYS A 153 4.96 -3.44 10.09
N ASN A 154 5.92 -4.31 10.41
CA ASN A 154 5.63 -5.66 10.88
C ASN A 154 4.67 -6.34 9.88
N ASP A 155 3.55 -6.89 10.36
CA ASP A 155 2.52 -7.53 9.54
C ASP A 155 1.47 -6.56 8.99
N LEU A 156 1.64 -5.24 9.14
CA LEU A 156 0.62 -4.24 8.84
C LEU A 156 1.02 -3.32 7.69
N ILE A 157 0.11 -3.15 6.72
CA ILE A 157 0.23 -2.20 5.62
C ILE A 157 -0.67 -1.00 5.87
N TYR A 158 -0.05 0.17 5.91
CA TYR A 158 -0.69 1.47 6.09
C TYR A 158 -0.80 2.16 4.73
N THR A 159 -2.04 2.35 4.28
CA THR A 159 -2.36 2.97 2.99
C THR A 159 -2.29 4.50 3.06
N PRO A 160 -2.17 5.19 1.92
CA PRO A 160 -2.32 6.65 1.88
C PRO A 160 -3.62 7.13 2.54
N ALA A 161 -4.73 6.42 2.34
CA ALA A 161 -6.00 6.72 3.00
C ALA A 161 -5.91 6.61 4.53
N TYR A 162 -5.19 5.62 5.06
CA TYR A 162 -4.95 5.53 6.50
C TYR A 162 -4.18 6.75 7.02
N ILE A 163 -3.10 7.14 6.32
CA ILE A 163 -2.30 8.32 6.65
C ILE A 163 -3.15 9.59 6.63
N TYR A 164 -4.06 9.72 5.66
CA TYR A 164 -4.97 10.85 5.55
C TYR A 164 -5.92 10.93 6.75
N ASN A 165 -6.57 9.82 7.15
CA ASN A 165 -7.69 9.86 8.11
C ASN A 165 -7.30 9.77 9.59
N ASN A 166 -6.11 9.27 9.93
CA ASN A 166 -5.74 9.00 11.33
C ASN A 166 -4.82 10.08 11.92
N THR A 167 -4.96 10.39 13.21
CA THR A 167 -4.18 11.46 13.86
C THR A 167 -2.66 11.22 13.80
N MET A 168 -1.86 12.27 13.91
CA MET A 168 -0.40 12.16 14.00
C MET A 168 0.06 11.23 15.14
N ASP A 169 -0.63 11.26 16.28
CA ASP A 169 -0.36 10.34 17.40
C ASP A 169 -0.56 8.87 17.01
N LYS A 170 -1.61 8.54 16.25
CA LYS A 170 -1.83 7.18 15.75
C LYS A 170 -0.75 6.74 14.76
N LEU A 171 -0.21 7.66 13.96
CA LEU A 171 0.91 7.36 13.06
C LEU A 171 2.17 7.01 13.87
N GLU A 172 2.43 7.76 14.95
CA GLU A 172 3.55 7.48 15.86
C GLU A 172 3.38 6.17 16.64
N GLU A 173 2.17 5.88 17.14
CA GLU A 173 1.82 4.60 17.76
C GLU A 173 1.99 3.41 16.81
N ALA A 174 1.72 3.62 15.52
CA ALA A 174 1.96 2.65 14.46
C ALA A 174 3.46 2.48 14.11
N GLY A 175 4.35 3.29 14.67
CA GLY A 175 5.78 3.25 14.38
C GLY A 175 6.14 3.78 12.99
N ILE A 176 5.24 4.53 12.35
CA ILE A 176 5.52 5.24 11.10
C ILE A 176 6.50 6.36 11.43
N THR A 177 7.54 6.52 10.62
CA THR A 177 8.61 7.50 10.84
C THR A 177 8.43 8.75 9.99
N ALA A 178 9.07 9.84 10.37
CA ALA A 178 9.09 11.06 9.56
C ALA A 178 9.79 10.84 8.22
N GLU A 179 10.81 9.99 8.18
CA GLU A 179 11.51 9.59 6.95
C GLU A 179 10.57 8.89 5.97
N GLU A 180 9.71 7.99 6.46
CA GLU A 180 8.74 7.28 5.63
C GLU A 180 7.66 8.21 5.08
N ILE A 181 7.19 9.18 5.88
CA ILE A 181 6.29 10.24 5.43
C ILE A 181 6.97 11.12 4.39
N ALA A 182 8.21 11.57 4.65
CA ALA A 182 8.97 12.43 3.74
C ALA A 182 9.21 11.78 2.38
N ALA A 183 9.54 10.49 2.36
CA ALA A 183 9.75 9.73 1.12
C ALA A 183 8.49 9.61 0.24
N ARG A 184 7.30 9.83 0.83
CA ARG A 184 5.99 9.70 0.16
C ARG A 184 5.35 11.03 -0.21
N THR A 185 5.91 12.14 0.27
CA THR A 185 5.34 13.49 0.09
C THR A 185 5.05 13.82 -1.37
N GLU A 186 5.99 13.58 -2.27
CA GLU A 186 5.82 13.85 -3.71
C GLU A 186 4.74 12.94 -4.33
N ILE A 187 4.82 11.64 -4.05
CA ILE A 187 3.86 10.64 -4.56
C ILE A 187 2.44 10.95 -4.07
N TYR A 188 2.29 11.35 -2.81
CA TYR A 188 0.98 11.69 -2.26
C TYR A 188 0.40 12.96 -2.90
N GLY A 189 1.27 13.84 -3.41
CA GLY A 189 0.92 15.00 -4.20
C GLY A 189 0.29 14.67 -5.57
N SER A 190 0.40 13.43 -6.06
CA SER A 190 -0.16 13.02 -7.35
C SER A 190 -1.55 12.37 -7.26
N PHE A 191 -2.10 12.18 -6.06
CA PHE A 191 -3.44 11.61 -5.93
C PHE A 191 -4.53 12.61 -6.32
N SER A 192 -5.60 12.10 -6.95
CA SER A 192 -6.79 12.86 -7.38
C SER A 192 -7.65 13.30 -6.20
N LEU A 193 -7.11 14.13 -5.33
CA LEU A 193 -7.78 14.81 -4.22
C LEU A 193 -8.25 16.20 -4.66
N THR A 194 -9.27 16.74 -3.99
CA THR A 194 -9.59 18.17 -4.16
C THR A 194 -8.45 19.04 -3.63
N ASP A 195 -8.35 20.29 -4.09
CA ASP A 195 -7.33 21.23 -3.61
C ASP A 195 -7.33 21.38 -2.07
N GLU A 196 -8.52 21.37 -1.46
CA GLU A 196 -8.69 21.44 -0.01
C GLU A 196 -8.14 20.18 0.68
N GLN A 197 -8.48 18.99 0.16
CA GLN A 197 -7.99 17.71 0.69
C GLN A 197 -6.47 17.58 0.52
N MET A 198 -5.92 17.96 -0.64
CA MET A 198 -4.49 17.92 -0.93
C MET A 198 -3.71 18.87 -0.01
N THR A 199 -4.20 20.10 0.16
CA THR A 199 -3.61 21.09 1.07
C THR A 199 -3.58 20.55 2.50
N ALA A 200 -4.69 19.97 2.98
CA ALA A 200 -4.77 19.40 4.31
C ALA A 200 -3.82 18.21 4.51
N LEU A 201 -3.75 17.28 3.54
CA LEU A 201 -2.83 16.14 3.58
C LEU A 201 -1.37 16.61 3.68
N GLN A 202 -0.96 17.53 2.84
CA GLN A 202 0.43 18.02 2.84
C GLN A 202 0.76 18.85 4.08
N ASN A 203 -0.18 19.66 4.58
CA ASN A 203 -0.05 20.34 5.86
C ASN A 203 0.18 19.34 6.99
N LYS A 204 -0.61 18.27 7.04
CA LYS A 204 -0.47 17.22 8.04
C LYS A 204 0.88 16.51 7.95
N MET A 205 1.33 16.14 6.75
CA MET A 205 2.65 15.52 6.55
C MET A 205 3.78 16.46 7.00
N LEU A 206 3.72 17.75 6.63
CA LEU A 206 4.69 18.76 7.06
C LEU A 206 4.68 18.93 8.60
N LYS A 207 3.51 19.04 9.20
CA LYS A 207 3.33 19.16 10.65
C LYS A 207 3.90 17.94 11.38
N TYR A 208 3.64 16.74 10.86
CA TYR A 208 4.15 15.50 11.42
C TYR A 208 5.68 15.46 11.40
N VAL A 209 6.29 15.72 10.24
CA VAL A 209 7.76 15.74 10.09
C VAL A 209 8.39 16.83 10.97
N ALA A 210 7.78 18.01 11.05
CA ALA A 210 8.22 19.09 11.93
C ALA A 210 8.15 18.69 13.42
N LEU A 211 7.07 18.03 13.85
CA LEU A 211 6.93 17.53 15.21
C LEU A 211 7.99 16.48 15.54
N GLN A 212 8.26 15.54 14.63
CA GLN A 212 9.33 14.55 14.82
C GLN A 212 10.72 15.21 14.84
N ALA A 213 10.95 16.26 14.07
CA ALA A 213 12.18 17.05 14.14
C ALA A 213 12.35 17.73 15.51
N GLU A 214 11.28 18.28 16.12
CA GLU A 214 11.32 18.83 17.49
C GLU A 214 11.66 17.76 18.53
N LYS A 215 11.17 16.53 18.32
CA LYS A 215 11.47 15.34 19.15
C LYS A 215 12.86 14.74 18.89
N VAL A 216 13.64 15.30 17.96
CA VAL A 216 14.96 14.78 17.53
C VAL A 216 14.86 13.39 16.85
N ASN A 217 13.68 13.05 16.34
CA ASN A 217 13.40 11.82 15.61
C ASN A 217 13.49 11.98 14.08
N PHE A 218 13.86 13.16 13.59
CA PHE A 218 14.10 13.44 12.17
C PHE A 218 15.31 14.38 12.03
N SER A 219 16.20 14.10 11.06
CA SER A 219 17.41 14.90 10.82
C SER A 219 17.73 15.15 9.34
N GLY A 220 16.78 14.82 8.46
CA GLY A 220 16.94 14.96 7.02
C GLY A 220 16.54 16.34 6.48
N THR A 221 16.55 16.43 5.14
CA THR A 221 15.91 17.53 4.41
C THR A 221 14.48 17.12 4.10
N TYR A 222 13.52 17.98 4.42
CA TYR A 222 12.14 17.85 3.99
C TYR A 222 11.82 18.94 2.96
N GLU A 223 11.43 18.53 1.76
CA GLU A 223 10.93 19.45 0.75
C GLU A 223 9.46 19.75 1.03
N ILE A 224 9.17 21.01 1.34
CA ILE A 224 7.81 21.48 1.61
C ILE A 224 7.06 21.55 0.27
N PRO A 225 5.95 20.80 0.13
CA PRO A 225 5.12 20.86 -1.07
C PRO A 225 4.58 22.26 -1.35
N ALA A 226 4.47 22.63 -2.62
CA ALA A 226 3.98 23.95 -3.04
C ALA A 226 2.55 24.26 -2.55
N THR A 227 1.71 23.24 -2.40
CA THR A 227 0.32 23.38 -1.93
C THR A 227 0.18 23.39 -0.40
N ALA A 228 1.27 23.15 0.36
CA ALA A 228 1.24 23.28 1.82
C ALA A 228 1.15 24.77 2.23
N THR A 229 0.23 25.08 3.14
CA THR A 229 0.01 26.44 3.66
C THR A 229 0.60 26.64 5.05
N PHE A 230 0.83 25.56 5.80
CA PHE A 230 1.53 25.61 7.07
C PHE A 230 3.00 26.00 6.86
N SER A 231 3.51 26.87 7.73
CA SER A 231 4.89 27.37 7.64
C SER A 231 5.72 26.88 8.82
N VAL A 232 6.93 26.44 8.52
CA VAL A 232 7.93 26.03 9.50
C VAL A 232 9.22 26.83 9.30
N PRO A 233 10.05 27.02 10.35
CA PRO A 233 11.40 27.55 10.18
C PRO A 233 12.23 26.65 9.25
N GLU A 234 13.21 27.25 8.57
CA GLU A 234 14.14 26.49 7.70
C GLU A 234 14.91 25.39 8.45
N LYS A 235 15.02 25.51 9.78
CA LYS A 235 15.69 24.52 10.63
C LYS A 235 14.88 24.25 11.90
N ILE A 236 14.71 22.96 12.19
CA ILE A 236 14.18 22.46 13.47
C ILE A 236 15.11 21.32 13.92
N GLY A 237 15.81 21.51 15.02
CA GLY A 237 16.85 20.57 15.45
C GLY A 237 17.91 20.36 14.36
N ASN A 238 18.11 19.11 13.96
CA ASN A 238 19.04 18.74 12.87
C ASN A 238 18.36 18.68 11.49
N ALA A 239 17.05 18.84 11.42
CA ALA A 239 16.30 18.79 10.16
C ALA A 239 16.32 20.15 9.44
N THR A 240 16.30 20.09 8.10
CA THR A 240 16.20 21.26 7.23
C THR A 240 14.90 21.20 6.44
N PHE A 241 14.17 22.32 6.36
CA PHE A 241 12.92 22.42 5.62
C PHE A 241 13.09 23.42 4.48
N VAL A 242 12.90 22.95 3.25
CA VAL A 242 13.15 23.73 2.03
C VAL A 242 11.87 23.83 1.23
N LYS A 243 11.44 25.04 0.87
CA LYS A 243 10.30 25.19 -0.03
C LYS A 243 10.68 24.73 -1.43
N GLN A 244 9.82 23.92 -2.04
CA GLN A 244 9.94 23.64 -3.47
C GLN A 244 9.87 24.96 -4.25
N ALA A 245 10.77 25.10 -5.22
CA ALA A 245 10.96 26.31 -6.03
C ALA A 245 9.93 26.42 -7.16
#